data_AF-A0A966RSV3-F1
#
_entry.id   AF-A0A966RSV3-F1
#
_cell.length_a   1.000
_cell.length_b   1.000
_cell.length_c   1.000
_cell.angle_alpha   90.00
_cell.angle_beta   90.00
_cell.angle_gamma   90.00
#
_symmetry.space_group_name_H-M   'P 1'
#
loop_
_entity.id
_entity.type
_entity.pdbx_description
1 polymer ?
#
loop_
_entity_poly.entity_id
_entity_poly.type
_entity_poly.pdbx_seq_one_letter_code
_entity_poly.pdbx_strand_id
1 'polypeptide(L)'
;MAIGATGFLFLPTLLAILFRGTYPSYVLSFNHALIELETRLFSYILLLNDDYPSIERNPRVGVLFPDVEGGANLNRGMPLVKWFLAIPLYIVGLFYLLLTLISTLIAWVLTSLTGKYPEWAAQIVIGTISYWNRVQGYAWLLVTDEYPKFSLKG
;
A
#
# COMPACT_ATOMS: atom_id res chain seq x y z
N MET A 1 3.01 7.52 -4.16
CA MET A 1 1.64 6.97 -4.12
C MET A 1 0.90 7.41 -5.37
N ALA A 2 0.86 6.52 -6.36
CA ALA A 2 0.24 6.75 -7.65
C ALA A 2 -1.29 6.80 -7.53
N ILE A 3 -1.82 7.97 -7.17
CA ILE A 3 -3.26 8.27 -7.24
C ILE A 3 -3.75 8.18 -8.70
N GLY A 4 -2.87 8.35 -9.69
CA GLY A 4 -3.21 8.44 -11.11
C GLY A 4 -3.66 7.14 -11.79
N ALA A 5 -2.98 6.01 -11.56
CA ALA A 5 -3.28 4.76 -12.27
C ALA A 5 -4.47 3.99 -11.66
N THR A 6 -4.51 3.90 -10.33
CA THR A 6 -5.63 3.29 -9.59
C THR A 6 -6.92 4.11 -9.75
N GLY A 7 -6.81 5.44 -9.93
CA GLY A 7 -7.96 6.34 -10.09
C GLY A 7 -8.86 6.01 -11.28
N PHE A 8 -8.31 5.48 -12.39
CA PHE A 8 -9.13 5.12 -13.56
C PHE A 8 -10.02 3.90 -13.31
N LEU A 9 -9.50 2.87 -12.65
CA LEU A 9 -10.25 1.66 -12.33
C LEU A 9 -11.09 1.79 -11.05
N PHE A 10 -10.81 2.81 -10.24
CA PHE A 10 -11.53 3.09 -9.02
C PHE A 10 -13.04 3.27 -9.25
N LEU A 11 -13.44 4.18 -10.15
CA LEU A 11 -14.86 4.49 -10.37
C LEU A 11 -15.65 3.27 -10.88
N PRO A 12 -15.20 2.51 -11.90
CA PRO A 12 -15.86 1.26 -12.29
C PRO A 12 -15.99 0.26 -11.14
N THR A 13 -14.96 0.13 -10.30
CA THR A 13 -14.96 -0.79 -9.14
C THR A 13 -15.95 -0.36 -8.07
N LEU A 14 -15.96 0.93 -7.73
CA LEU A 14 -16.92 1.54 -6.81
C LEU A 14 -18.35 1.26 -7.26
N LEU A 15 -18.66 1.51 -8.53
CA LEU A 15 -19.99 1.29 -9.10
C LEU A 15 -20.34 -0.21 -9.14
N ALA A 16 -19.39 -1.08 -9.48
CA ALA A 16 -19.60 -2.53 -9.47
C ALA A 16 -19.92 -3.06 -8.06
N ILE A 17 -19.23 -2.59 -7.03
CA ILE A 17 -19.53 -2.95 -5.64
C ILE A 17 -20.88 -2.37 -5.21
N LEU A 18 -21.17 -1.10 -5.48
CA LEU A 18 -22.42 -0.45 -5.08
C LEU A 18 -23.66 -1.10 -5.70
N PHE A 19 -23.66 -1.29 -7.01
CA PHE A 19 -24.84 -1.72 -7.75
C PHE A 19 -24.93 -3.23 -7.94
N ARG A 20 -23.79 -3.93 -8.06
CA ARG A 20 -23.75 -5.38 -8.30
C ARG A 20 -23.27 -6.18 -7.09
N GLY A 21 -22.55 -5.57 -6.15
CA GLY A 21 -21.90 -6.29 -5.05
C GLY A 21 -20.80 -7.21 -5.54
N THR A 22 -20.18 -6.89 -6.68
CA THR A 22 -19.14 -7.71 -7.30
C THR A 22 -17.85 -6.91 -7.41
N TYR A 23 -16.74 -7.48 -6.98
CA TYR A 23 -15.41 -6.94 -7.21
C TYR A 23 -14.84 -7.51 -8.51
N PRO A 24 -14.56 -6.70 -9.55
CA PRO A 24 -14.06 -7.22 -10.82
C PRO A 24 -12.66 -7.86 -10.68
N SER A 25 -12.52 -9.13 -11.08
CA SER A 25 -11.28 -9.90 -10.91
C SER A 25 -10.08 -9.32 -11.68
N TYR A 26 -10.33 -8.72 -12.85
CA TYR A 26 -9.27 -8.05 -13.62
C TYR A 26 -8.73 -6.81 -12.90
N VAL A 27 -9.59 -6.07 -12.18
CA VAL A 27 -9.14 -4.93 -11.37
C VAL A 27 -8.30 -5.41 -10.19
N LEU A 28 -8.72 -6.51 -9.54
CA LEU A 28 -7.96 -7.09 -8.44
C LEU A 28 -6.55 -7.47 -8.89
N SER A 29 -6.47 -8.17 -10.02
CA SER A 29 -5.21 -8.62 -10.61
C SER A 29 -4.30 -7.45 -10.99
N PHE A 30 -4.86 -6.40 -11.60
CA PHE A 30 -4.13 -5.18 -11.94
C PHE A 30 -3.62 -4.46 -10.70
N ASN A 31 -4.49 -4.25 -9.70
CA ASN A 31 -4.15 -3.59 -8.45
C ASN A 31 -3.05 -4.34 -7.70
N HIS A 32 -3.14 -5.68 -7.67
CA HIS A 32 -2.12 -6.51 -7.04
C HIS A 32 -0.77 -6.37 -7.74
N ALA A 33 -0.74 -6.47 -9.08
CA ALA A 33 0.47 -6.29 -9.87
C ALA A 33 1.10 -4.90 -9.68
N LEU A 34 0.27 -3.84 -9.69
CA LEU A 34 0.72 -2.46 -9.54
C LEU A 34 1.31 -2.20 -8.15
N ILE A 35 0.65 -2.67 -7.09
CA ILE A 35 1.11 -2.49 -5.70
C ILE A 35 2.39 -3.29 -5.43
N GLU A 36 2.51 -4.51 -5.96
CA GLU A 36 3.77 -5.27 -5.88
C GLU A 36 4.91 -4.56 -6.64
N LEU A 37 4.63 -3.98 -7.81
CA LEU A 37 5.63 -3.20 -8.55
C LEU A 37 6.03 -1.92 -7.81
N GLU A 38 5.06 -1.15 -7.30
CA GLU A 38 5.31 0.09 -6.55
C GLU A 38 6.12 -0.22 -5.26
N THR A 39 5.78 -1.28 -4.55
CA THR A 39 6.52 -1.71 -3.34
C THR A 39 7.96 -2.10 -3.67
N ARG A 40 8.19 -2.80 -4.79
CA ARG A 40 9.55 -3.14 -5.26
C ARG A 40 10.35 -1.91 -5.66
N LEU A 41 9.72 -0.99 -6.39
CA LEU A 41 10.34 0.26 -6.78
C LEU A 41 10.76 1.09 -5.56
N PHE A 42 9.87 1.23 -4.56
CA PHE A 42 10.21 1.94 -3.33
C PHE A 42 11.26 1.21 -2.50
N SER A 43 11.20 -0.12 -2.42
CA SER A 43 12.22 -0.91 -1.74
C SER A 43 13.61 -0.69 -2.36
N TYR A 44 13.68 -0.57 -3.69
CA TYR A 44 14.92 -0.27 -4.41
C TYR A 44 15.39 1.17 -4.18
N ILE A 45 14.53 2.16 -4.41
CA ILE A 45 14.87 3.60 -4.25
C ILE A 45 15.30 3.92 -2.81
N LEU A 46 14.68 3.27 -1.82
CA LEU A 46 14.98 3.48 -0.41
C LEU A 46 16.14 2.61 0.10
N LEU A 47 16.83 1.87 -0.79
CA LEU A 47 17.97 1.01 -0.47
C LEU A 47 17.65 -0.13 0.52
N LEU A 48 16.40 -0.58 0.54
CA LEU A 48 15.98 -1.73 1.35
C LEU A 48 16.25 -3.07 0.63
N ASN A 49 16.31 -3.04 -0.70
CA ASN A 49 16.68 -4.18 -1.52
C ASN A 49 17.52 -3.69 -2.71
N ASP A 50 18.62 -4.37 -2.98
CA ASP A 50 19.55 -4.01 -4.07
C ASP A 50 19.12 -4.59 -5.44
N ASP A 51 18.14 -5.49 -5.47
CA ASP A 51 17.63 -6.04 -6.71
C ASP A 51 16.93 -4.97 -7.55
N TYR A 52 17.34 -4.84 -8.82
CA TYR A 52 16.66 -3.97 -9.76
C TYR A 52 15.17 -4.35 -9.87
N PRO A 53 14.23 -3.38 -9.81
CA PRO A 53 12.81 -3.66 -9.80
C PRO A 53 12.34 -4.16 -11.17
N SER A 54 12.23 -5.47 -11.32
CA SER A 54 11.64 -6.10 -12.50
C SER A 54 10.14 -5.80 -12.59
N ILE A 55 9.61 -5.69 -13.81
CA ILE A 55 8.16 -5.62 -14.03
C ILE A 55 7.52 -6.97 -13.61
N GLU A 56 8.15 -8.07 -14.02
CA GLU A 56 7.79 -9.43 -13.64
C GLU A 56 7.94 -9.70 -12.15
N ARG A 57 7.07 -10.54 -11.58
CA ARG A 57 6.98 -10.82 -10.14
C ARG A 57 8.30 -11.29 -9.54
N ASN A 58 8.66 -10.76 -8.36
CA ASN A 58 9.86 -11.15 -7.62
C ASN A 58 9.45 -11.68 -6.23
N PRO A 59 9.82 -12.92 -5.84
CA PRO A 59 9.42 -13.52 -4.57
C PRO A 59 10.02 -12.84 -3.33
N ARG A 60 11.07 -12.02 -3.46
CA ARG A 60 11.73 -11.37 -2.31
C ARG A 60 10.94 -10.19 -1.72
N VAL A 61 10.10 -9.55 -2.52
CA VAL A 61 9.30 -8.39 -2.10
C VAL A 61 7.85 -8.63 -2.54
N GLY A 62 7.10 -9.31 -1.68
CA GLY A 62 5.70 -9.65 -1.90
C GLY A 62 4.77 -8.81 -1.04
N VAL A 63 3.60 -8.47 -1.59
CA VAL A 63 2.50 -7.88 -0.84
C VAL A 63 1.37 -8.90 -0.77
N LEU A 64 0.95 -9.24 0.45
CA LEU A 64 -0.21 -10.11 0.64
C LEU A 64 -1.48 -9.30 0.39
N PHE A 65 -2.21 -9.67 -0.66
CA PHE A 65 -3.54 -9.13 -0.94
C PHE A 65 -4.60 -10.03 -0.30
N PRO A 66 -5.60 -9.45 0.39
CA PRO A 66 -6.73 -10.22 0.90
C PRO A 66 -7.56 -10.79 -0.27
N ASP A 67 -8.12 -11.98 -0.10
CA ASP A 67 -9.08 -12.53 -1.05
C ASP A 67 -10.43 -11.83 -0.86
N VAL A 68 -10.92 -11.22 -1.93
CA VAL A 68 -12.21 -10.52 -1.96
C VAL A 68 -13.38 -11.46 -2.23
N GLU A 69 -13.13 -12.74 -2.57
CA GLU A 69 -14.16 -13.73 -2.95
C GLU A 69 -15.14 -13.18 -4.00
N GLY A 70 -14.61 -12.51 -5.03
CA GLY A 70 -15.42 -11.87 -6.08
C GLY A 70 -16.30 -10.70 -5.58
N GLY A 71 -16.08 -10.20 -4.37
CA GLY A 71 -16.84 -9.12 -3.72
C GLY A 71 -17.85 -9.60 -2.67
N ALA A 72 -17.99 -10.92 -2.44
CA ALA A 72 -18.95 -11.45 -1.47
C ALA A 72 -18.71 -10.94 -0.04
N ASN A 73 -17.44 -10.72 0.32
CA ASN A 73 -17.03 -10.23 1.64
C ASN A 73 -17.08 -8.69 1.77
N LEU A 74 -17.56 -7.97 0.73
CA LEU A 74 -17.59 -6.50 0.71
C LEU A 74 -19.03 -5.98 0.82
N ASN A 75 -19.23 -5.05 1.74
CA ASN A 75 -20.48 -4.35 1.93
C ASN A 75 -20.65 -3.28 0.84
N ARG A 76 -21.82 -3.29 0.20
CA ARG A 76 -22.16 -2.37 -0.90
C ARG A 76 -22.08 -0.91 -0.52
N GLY A 77 -22.52 -0.53 0.69
CA GLY A 77 -22.58 0.87 1.14
C GLY A 77 -21.28 1.39 1.74
N MET A 78 -20.40 0.50 2.21
CA MET A 78 -19.16 0.87 2.87
C MET A 78 -18.26 1.79 2.02
N PRO A 79 -18.04 1.52 0.72
CA PRO A 79 -17.19 2.36 -0.12
C PRO A 79 -17.50 3.87 -0.08
N LEU A 80 -18.74 4.30 0.19
CA LEU A 80 -19.08 5.73 0.29
C LEU A 80 -18.64 6.35 1.63
N VAL A 81 -18.64 5.57 2.70
CA VAL A 81 -18.34 6.04 4.06
C VAL A 81 -16.84 5.93 4.37
N LYS A 82 -16.13 5.00 3.70
CA LYS A 82 -14.70 4.75 3.93
C LYS A 82 -13.83 6.00 3.81
N TRP A 83 -14.13 6.92 2.89
CA TRP A 83 -13.37 8.16 2.70
C TRP A 83 -13.34 9.03 3.95
N PHE A 84 -14.49 9.14 4.61
CA PHE A 84 -14.61 9.91 5.85
C PHE A 84 -13.87 9.20 6.99
N LEU A 85 -14.04 7.88 7.10
CA LEU A 85 -13.32 7.07 8.09
C LEU A 85 -11.81 7.02 7.83
N ALA A 86 -11.35 7.28 6.60
CA ALA A 86 -9.94 7.32 6.27
C ALA A 86 -9.24 8.63 6.70
N ILE A 87 -9.98 9.68 7.07
CA ILE A 87 -9.39 10.97 7.48
C ILE A 87 -8.40 10.80 8.64
N PRO A 88 -8.73 10.13 9.77
CA PRO A 88 -7.76 9.87 10.83
C PRO A 88 -6.56 9.04 10.36
N LEU A 89 -6.77 8.09 9.45
CA LEU A 89 -5.69 7.27 8.90
C LEU A 89 -4.70 8.11 8.09
N TYR A 90 -5.18 9.07 7.30
CA TYR A 90 -4.31 9.97 6.56
C TYR A 90 -3.52 10.89 7.48
N ILE A 91 -4.15 11.42 8.53
CA ILE A 91 -3.47 12.27 9.52
C ILE A 91 -2.31 11.51 10.16
N VAL A 92 -2.55 10.29 10.67
CA VAL A 92 -1.49 9.45 11.25
C VAL A 92 -0.44 9.06 10.19
N GLY A 93 -0.89 8.74 8.98
CA GLY A 93 -0.02 8.42 7.86
C GLY A 93 0.95 9.53 7.49
N LEU A 94 0.54 10.81 7.60
CA LEU A 94 1.41 11.96 7.38
C LEU A 94 2.56 12.01 8.39
N PHE A 95 2.29 11.74 9.67
CA PHE A 95 3.36 11.66 10.68
C PHE A 95 4.35 10.54 10.37
N TYR A 96 3.87 9.37 9.93
CA TYR A 96 4.74 8.27 9.51
C TYR A 96 5.56 8.59 8.25
N LEU A 97 5.01 9.34 7.30
CA LEU A 97 5.77 9.83 6.14
C LEU A 97 6.89 10.79 6.55
N LEU A 98 6.62 11.72 7.47
CA LEU A 98 7.66 12.62 8.00
C LEU A 98 8.76 11.84 8.72
N LEU A 99 8.39 10.88 9.57
CA LEU A 99 9.34 10.02 10.28
C LEU A 99 10.20 9.20 9.28
N THR A 100 9.56 8.66 8.24
CA THR A 100 10.23 7.91 7.17
C THR A 100 11.18 8.79 6.37
N LEU A 101 10.79 10.01 6.04
CA LEU A 101 11.63 10.95 5.30
C LEU A 101 12.93 11.25 6.07
N ILE A 102 12.81 11.60 7.35
CA ILE A 102 13.96 11.87 8.21
C ILE A 102 14.84 10.62 8.35
N SER A 103 14.22 9.47 8.62
CA SER A 103 14.93 8.19 8.79
C SER A 103 15.67 7.78 7.52
N THR A 104 15.06 8.01 6.35
CA THR A 104 15.66 7.68 5.04
C THR A 104 16.90 8.52 4.77
N LEU A 105 16.85 9.83 5.02
CA LEU A 105 18.00 10.71 4.83
C LEU A 105 19.18 10.29 5.72
N ILE A 106 18.90 9.96 6.99
CA ILE A 106 19.92 9.45 7.91
C ILE A 106 20.42 8.08 7.45
N ALA A 107 19.53 7.18 7.03
CA ALA A 107 19.88 5.85 6.57
C ALA A 107 20.79 5.89 5.33
N TRP A 108 20.55 6.78 4.38
CA TRP A 108 21.41 6.95 3.19
C TRP A 108 22.82 7.40 3.57
N VAL A 109 22.95 8.35 4.49
CA VAL A 109 24.27 8.79 5.00
C VAL A 109 24.97 7.64 5.72
N LEU A 110 24.29 6.97 6.65
CA LEU A 110 24.87 5.85 7.40
C LEU A 110 25.26 4.68 6.50
N THR A 111 24.43 4.34 5.51
CA THR A 111 24.70 3.27 4.55
C THR A 111 25.88 3.64 3.65
N SER A 112 26.00 4.90 3.23
CA SER A 112 27.16 5.36 2.42
C SER A 112 28.47 5.29 3.20
N LEU A 113 28.44 5.48 4.52
CA LEU A 113 29.63 5.42 5.38
C LEU A 113 29.98 3.99 5.81
N THR A 114 28.98 3.16 6.10
CA THR A 114 29.17 1.84 6.73
C THR A 114 28.95 0.66 5.78
N GLY A 115 28.36 0.90 4.61
CA GLY A 115 27.89 -0.13 3.68
C GLY A 115 26.71 -0.95 4.19
N LYS A 116 26.12 -0.60 5.35
CA LYS A 116 25.02 -1.35 5.97
C LYS A 116 23.82 -0.47 6.23
N TYR A 117 22.64 -0.94 5.82
CA TYR A 117 21.39 -0.24 6.09
C TYR A 117 21.01 -0.37 7.57
N PRO A 118 20.71 0.73 8.29
CA PRO A 118 20.37 0.66 9.71
C PRO A 118 19.02 -0.01 9.94
N GLU A 119 19.00 -1.04 10.81
CA GLU A 119 17.79 -1.84 11.09
C GLU A 119 16.62 -1.01 11.62
N TRP A 120 16.89 -0.01 12.47
CA TRP A 120 15.85 0.85 13.03
C TRP A 120 15.15 1.68 11.94
N ALA A 121 15.89 2.13 10.92
CA ALA A 121 15.32 2.87 9.81
C ALA A 121 14.51 1.94 8.93
N ALA A 122 14.99 0.72 8.70
CA ALA A 122 14.28 -0.28 7.90
C ALA A 122 12.91 -0.60 8.51
N GLN A 123 12.84 -0.78 9.84
CA GLN A 123 11.58 -1.02 10.54
C GLN A 123 10.58 0.13 10.36
N ILE A 124 11.03 1.38 10.41
CA ILE A 124 10.19 2.56 10.19
C ILE A 124 9.68 2.62 8.75
N VAL A 125 10.60 2.47 7.78
CA VAL A 125 10.29 2.59 6.35
C VAL A 125 9.34 1.48 5.91
N ILE A 126 9.67 0.22 6.21
CA ILE A 126 8.83 -0.95 5.87
C ILE A 126 7.47 -0.86 6.55
N GLY A 127 7.45 -0.45 7.83
CA GLY A 127 6.20 -0.26 8.56
C GLY A 127 5.32 0.82 7.93
N THR A 128 5.92 1.89 7.43
CA THR A 128 5.20 2.99 6.77
C THR A 128 4.67 2.57 5.40
N ILE A 129 5.46 1.86 4.60
CA ILE A 129 5.00 1.29 3.32
C ILE A 129 3.82 0.33 3.57
N SER A 130 3.96 -0.57 4.55
CA SER A 130 2.90 -1.52 4.92
C SER A 130 1.64 -0.82 5.41
N TYR A 131 1.80 0.24 6.21
CA TYR A 131 0.68 1.08 6.66
C TYR A 131 -0.07 1.69 5.49
N TRP A 132 0.64 2.34 4.57
CA TRP A 132 0.02 2.96 3.40
C TRP A 132 -0.60 1.92 2.46
N ASN A 133 0.00 0.75 2.28
CA ASN A 133 -0.62 -0.34 1.52
C ASN A 133 -1.98 -0.76 2.11
N ARG A 134 -2.12 -0.82 3.44
CA ARG A 134 -3.41 -1.10 4.10
C ARG A 134 -4.42 0.03 3.91
N VAL A 135 -3.98 1.30 4.04
CA VAL A 135 -4.85 2.47 3.81
C VAL A 135 -5.34 2.52 2.37
N GLN A 136 -4.47 2.27 1.40
CA GLN A 136 -4.83 2.19 -0.02
C GLN A 136 -5.78 1.01 -0.27
N GLY A 137 -5.51 -0.15 0.32
CA GLY A 137 -6.36 -1.35 0.28
C GLY A 137 -7.80 -1.06 0.71
N TYR A 138 -7.94 -0.37 1.84
CA TYR A 138 -9.22 0.01 2.42
C TYR A 138 -9.94 1.11 1.61
N ALA A 139 -9.28 2.25 1.38
CA ALA A 139 -9.93 3.45 0.87
C ALA A 139 -10.06 3.49 -0.66
N TRP A 140 -9.03 3.06 -1.40
CA TRP A 140 -8.95 3.27 -2.86
C TRP A 140 -9.06 1.97 -3.66
N LEU A 141 -8.46 0.90 -3.19
CA LEU A 141 -8.52 -0.39 -3.89
C LEU A 141 -9.81 -1.13 -3.57
N LEU A 142 -10.49 -0.76 -2.46
CA LEU A 142 -11.75 -1.33 -1.99
C LEU A 142 -11.70 -2.86 -1.83
N VAL A 143 -10.55 -3.40 -1.44
CA VAL A 143 -10.34 -4.87 -1.31
C VAL A 143 -10.63 -5.41 0.09
N THR A 144 -10.86 -4.53 1.07
CA THR A 144 -11.23 -4.93 2.43
C THR A 144 -12.10 -3.87 3.08
N ASP A 145 -13.09 -4.32 3.86
CA ASP A 145 -13.90 -3.47 4.74
C ASP A 145 -13.34 -3.37 6.16
N GLU A 146 -12.31 -4.15 6.48
CA GLU A 146 -11.66 -4.11 7.79
C GLU A 146 -10.91 -2.78 7.98
N TYR A 147 -11.21 -2.09 9.07
CA TYR A 147 -10.60 -0.80 9.37
C TYR A 147 -9.10 -0.94 9.68
N PRO A 148 -8.19 -0.24 8.95
CA PRO A 148 -6.76 -0.39 9.15
C PRO A 148 -6.28 -0.02 10.57
N LYS A 149 -5.36 -0.83 11.11
CA LYS A 149 -4.72 -0.57 12.40
C LYS A 149 -3.70 0.58 12.31
N PHE A 150 -3.69 1.45 13.33
CA PHE A 150 -2.70 2.51 13.54
C PHE A 150 -1.37 1.98 14.09
N SER A 151 -0.75 1.05 13.38
CA SER A 151 0.50 0.42 13.81
C SER A 151 1.46 0.30 12.64
N LEU A 152 2.75 0.55 12.89
CA LEU A 152 3.82 0.26 11.92
C LEU A 152 4.18 -1.24 11.88
N LYS A 153 3.76 -2.01 12.90
CA LYS A 153 3.91 -3.46 12.89
C LYS A 153 2.80 -4.09 12.05
N GLY A 154 3.21 -5.00 11.15
CA GLY A 154 2.33 -5.85 10.36
C GLY A 154 1.53 -6.81 11.23
#